data_AF-A0A7X6YWP0-F1
#
_entry.id   AF-A0A7X6YWP0-F1
#
_cell.length_a   1.000
_cell.length_b   1.000
_cell.length_c   1.000
_cell.angle_alpha   90.00
_cell.angle_beta   90.00
_cell.angle_gamma   90.00
#
_symmetry.space_group_name_H-M   'P 1'
#
loop_
_entity.id
_entity.type
_entity.pdbx_description
1 polymer ?
#
loop_
_entity_poly.entity_id
_entity_poly.type
_entity_poly.pdbx_seq_one_letter_code
_entity_poly.pdbx_strand_id
1 'polypeptide(L)'
;MRITGDNDDGKAQLDNFIDPESTYPVIATTSQLMSTGVDAQTCHLIVLDKRINSMTEFKQIIGRGTRINEEYGKLYFTIMDFKRATALFADPTFDGEPVQIYEPGPDDPPLPPEEVPYDDQEQPPSLTTGEPPAARAVTYVVDDVEVRVATERVQYLDGNGRLITESLKDYSRKTVNQAYATLDDFLSAWNAAERKQAVVEELVARGVFFDELAEQIGPDYDAFDLVCHVAFDRPPRTRRERVAQVRGRDGFARYGDQARAVLEALLDKYADAGLKSFESLDILKVDPLSAFGTPMEIINLFGSKANYLTALHQLEAELYLEEA
;
A
#
# COMPACT_ATOMS: atom_id res chain seq x y z
N MET A 1 -20.32 23.06 -28.27
CA MET A 1 -21.71 23.53 -28.48
C MET A 1 -22.53 23.17 -27.25
N ARG A 2 -23.44 24.05 -26.78
CA ARG A 2 -24.26 23.77 -25.58
C ARG A 2 -25.49 22.97 -25.98
N ILE A 3 -25.63 21.75 -25.46
CA ILE A 3 -26.78 20.88 -25.73
C ILE A 3 -27.63 20.80 -24.44
N THR A 4 -28.81 21.41 -24.48
CA THR A 4 -29.81 21.39 -23.41
C THR A 4 -31.12 20.85 -23.97
N GLY A 5 -31.88 20.08 -23.18
CA GLY A 5 -33.04 19.33 -23.68
C GLY A 5 -34.24 20.17 -24.12
N ASP A 6 -34.22 21.44 -23.75
CA ASP A 6 -35.28 22.39 -24.05
C ASP A 6 -35.01 23.20 -25.34
N ASN A 7 -33.96 22.85 -26.10
CA ASN A 7 -33.58 23.51 -27.35
C ASN A 7 -33.58 22.51 -28.52
N ASP A 8 -34.47 22.72 -29.49
CA ASP A 8 -34.61 21.86 -30.67
C ASP A 8 -33.35 21.87 -31.56
N ASP A 9 -32.65 23.00 -31.64
CA ASP A 9 -31.34 23.09 -32.31
C ASP A 9 -30.28 22.23 -31.60
N GLY A 10 -30.39 22.08 -30.28
CA GLY A 10 -29.49 21.25 -29.48
C GLY A 10 -29.68 19.75 -29.73
N LYS A 11 -30.92 19.32 -30.01
CA LYS A 11 -31.23 17.91 -30.34
C LYS A 11 -30.71 17.54 -31.73
N ALA A 12 -30.93 18.39 -32.74
CA ALA A 12 -30.41 18.15 -34.08
C ALA A 12 -28.88 18.04 -34.12
N GLN A 13 -28.20 18.77 -33.23
CA GLN A 13 -26.74 18.76 -33.14
C GLN A 13 -26.19 17.60 -32.31
N LEU A 14 -27.04 16.97 -31.48
CA LEU A 14 -26.71 15.73 -30.81
C LEU A 14 -26.69 14.56 -31.81
N ASP A 15 -27.63 14.52 -32.76
CA ASP A 15 -27.64 13.53 -33.83
C ASP A 15 -26.37 13.65 -34.69
N ASN A 16 -25.99 14.89 -35.06
CA ASN A 16 -24.74 15.16 -35.77
C ASN A 16 -23.47 14.82 -34.96
N PHE A 17 -23.55 14.79 -33.62
CA PHE A 17 -22.42 14.42 -32.75
C PHE A 17 -22.25 12.90 -32.63
N ILE A 18 -23.36 12.17 -32.74
CA ILE A 18 -23.37 10.71 -32.64
C ILE A 18 -22.96 10.06 -33.97
N ASP A 19 -23.24 10.73 -35.09
CA ASP A 19 -22.92 10.25 -36.44
C ASP A 19 -21.41 10.09 -36.66
N PRO A 20 -20.90 8.86 -36.88
CA PRO A 20 -19.49 8.61 -37.17
C PRO A 20 -18.97 9.30 -38.44
N GLU A 21 -19.84 9.60 -39.42
CA GLU A 21 -19.44 10.27 -40.66
C GLU A 21 -19.39 11.80 -40.51
N SER A 22 -19.95 12.33 -39.42
CA SER A 22 -20.00 13.76 -39.16
C SER A 22 -18.71 14.26 -38.51
N THR A 23 -18.17 15.36 -39.03
CA THR A 23 -16.96 16.01 -38.48
C THR A 23 -17.28 17.07 -37.42
N TYR A 24 -18.54 17.48 -37.29
CA TYR A 24 -18.97 18.50 -36.34
C TYR A 24 -20.35 18.19 -35.74
N PRO A 25 -20.57 18.53 -34.46
CA PRO A 25 -19.65 19.21 -33.55
C PRO A 25 -18.57 18.27 -32.95
N VAL A 26 -17.40 18.80 -32.59
CA VAL A 26 -16.32 18.02 -31.94
C VAL A 26 -16.50 17.93 -30.41
N ILE A 27 -17.11 18.96 -29.80
CA ILE A 27 -17.31 19.05 -28.35
C ILE A 27 -18.78 19.32 -28.03
N ALA A 28 -19.38 18.40 -27.29
CA ALA A 28 -20.69 18.54 -26.68
C ALA A 28 -20.56 18.81 -25.17
N THR A 29 -21.23 19.85 -24.67
CA THR A 29 -21.30 20.14 -23.23
C THR A 29 -22.70 19.90 -22.70
N THR A 30 -22.81 19.19 -21.58
CA THR A 30 -24.08 18.83 -20.94
C THR A 30 -24.00 18.99 -19.42
N SER A 31 -25.12 19.29 -18.76
CA SER A 31 -25.21 19.33 -17.29
C SER A 31 -25.89 18.09 -16.71
N GLN A 32 -26.84 17.50 -17.45
CA GLN A 32 -27.68 16.40 -16.98
C GLN A 32 -28.32 15.60 -18.12
N LEU A 33 -28.25 16.08 -19.37
CA LEU A 33 -29.03 15.53 -20.48
C LEU A 33 -28.51 14.21 -21.03
N MET A 34 -27.23 13.91 -20.82
CA MET A 34 -26.63 12.66 -21.30
C MET A 34 -26.79 11.50 -20.30
N SER A 35 -27.72 11.63 -19.35
CA SER A 35 -27.98 10.62 -18.32
C SER A 35 -28.66 9.36 -18.89
N THR A 36 -29.40 9.46 -20.00
CA THR A 36 -29.98 8.30 -20.69
C THR A 36 -30.04 8.48 -22.21
N GLY A 37 -29.50 7.53 -22.97
CA GLY A 37 -29.85 7.33 -24.40
C GLY A 37 -28.90 7.86 -25.48
N VAL A 38 -27.77 8.48 -25.14
CA VAL A 38 -26.77 8.92 -26.15
C VAL A 38 -25.73 7.82 -26.38
N ASP A 39 -25.58 7.35 -27.61
CA ASP A 39 -24.65 6.27 -28.00
C ASP A 39 -23.63 6.79 -29.04
N ALA A 40 -22.66 7.58 -28.59
CA ALA A 40 -21.62 8.12 -29.46
C ALA A 40 -20.47 7.11 -29.63
N GLN A 41 -20.49 6.36 -30.74
CA GLN A 41 -19.54 5.28 -31.01
C GLN A 41 -18.10 5.75 -31.22
N THR A 42 -17.91 7.01 -31.60
CA THR A 42 -16.61 7.65 -31.90
C THR A 42 -16.14 8.60 -30.78
N CYS A 43 -16.65 8.42 -29.55
CA CYS A 43 -16.32 9.29 -28.42
C CYS A 43 -14.91 9.00 -27.83
N HIS A 44 -13.92 9.82 -28.17
CA HIS A 44 -12.51 9.62 -27.76
C HIS A 44 -12.15 10.25 -26.40
N LEU A 45 -12.86 11.30 -25.96
CA LEU A 45 -12.50 12.06 -24.76
C LEU A 45 -13.75 12.38 -23.93
N ILE A 46 -13.71 12.04 -22.65
CA ILE A 46 -14.72 12.40 -21.66
C ILE A 46 -14.10 13.37 -20.66
N VAL A 47 -14.69 14.55 -20.52
CA VAL A 47 -14.21 15.59 -19.59
C VAL A 47 -15.18 15.72 -18.40
N LEU A 48 -14.68 15.51 -17.19
CA LEU A 48 -15.43 15.59 -15.95
C LEU A 48 -15.12 16.92 -15.23
N ASP A 49 -16.02 17.89 -15.35
CA ASP A 49 -15.99 19.16 -14.59
C ASP A 49 -17.24 19.32 -13.71
N LYS A 50 -17.70 18.22 -13.11
CA LYS A 50 -18.88 18.17 -12.24
C LYS A 50 -18.59 17.30 -11.02
N ARG A 51 -19.14 17.68 -9.85
CA ARG A 51 -19.20 16.76 -8.70
C ARG A 51 -20.21 15.66 -8.97
N ILE A 52 -19.73 14.43 -9.08
CA ILE A 52 -20.56 13.24 -9.27
C ILE A 52 -20.83 12.66 -7.89
N ASN A 53 -22.11 12.44 -7.56
CA ASN A 53 -22.52 12.05 -6.21
C ASN A 53 -22.85 10.56 -6.08
N SER A 54 -22.82 9.81 -7.19
CA SER A 54 -23.12 8.37 -7.17
C SER A 54 -22.30 7.59 -8.18
N MET A 55 -21.94 6.36 -7.80
CA MET A 55 -21.25 5.40 -8.66
C MET A 55 -22.04 5.13 -9.95
N THR A 56 -23.36 4.99 -9.86
CA THR A 56 -24.22 4.77 -11.02
C THR A 56 -24.13 5.91 -12.04
N GLU A 57 -24.16 7.16 -11.58
CA GLU A 57 -24.00 8.33 -12.46
C GLU A 57 -22.61 8.35 -13.10
N PHE A 58 -21.56 8.02 -12.34
CA PHE A 58 -20.19 7.92 -12.85
C PHE A 58 -20.06 6.87 -13.96
N LYS A 59 -20.51 5.63 -13.71
CA LYS A 59 -20.48 4.53 -14.68
C LYS A 59 -21.30 4.83 -15.95
N GLN A 60 -22.45 5.49 -15.79
CA GLN A 60 -23.26 5.92 -16.93
C GLN A 60 -22.56 6.97 -17.80
N ILE A 61 -21.75 7.84 -17.20
CA ILE A 61 -20.97 8.85 -17.93
C ILE A 61 -19.81 8.19 -18.68
N ILE A 62 -18.96 7.42 -17.99
CA ILE A 62 -17.78 6.79 -18.64
C ILE A 62 -18.18 5.71 -19.65
N GLY A 63 -19.31 5.03 -19.44
CA GLY A 63 -19.86 4.04 -20.36
C GLY A 63 -20.23 4.59 -21.74
N ARG A 64 -20.17 5.91 -21.94
CA ARG A 64 -20.32 6.54 -23.27
C ARG A 64 -19.06 6.41 -24.14
N GLY A 65 -17.88 6.26 -23.53
CA GLY A 65 -16.60 6.17 -24.23
C GLY A 65 -16.11 4.74 -24.46
N THR A 66 -16.73 3.76 -23.81
CA THR A 66 -16.30 2.35 -23.81
C THR A 66 -16.59 1.60 -25.12
N ARG A 67 -17.35 2.21 -26.05
CA ARG A 67 -17.56 1.65 -27.38
C ARG A 67 -16.23 1.65 -28.17
N ILE A 68 -15.97 0.52 -28.84
CA ILE A 68 -14.86 0.35 -29.78
C ILE A 68 -15.44 0.41 -31.18
N ASN A 69 -14.78 1.15 -32.07
CA ASN A 69 -15.11 1.23 -33.49
C ASN A 69 -13.82 1.28 -34.32
N GLU A 70 -13.36 0.12 -34.76
CA GLU A 70 -12.09 -0.05 -35.50
C GLU A 70 -12.11 0.65 -36.86
N GLU A 71 -13.26 0.69 -37.54
CA GLU A 71 -13.42 1.33 -38.85
C GLU A 71 -13.11 2.83 -38.79
N TYR A 72 -13.36 3.46 -37.64
CA TYR A 72 -13.12 4.88 -37.39
C TYR A 72 -11.92 5.13 -36.45
N GLY A 73 -11.07 4.12 -36.22
CA GLY A 73 -9.85 4.25 -35.41
C GLY A 73 -10.07 4.40 -33.91
N LYS A 74 -11.29 4.12 -33.42
CA LYS A 74 -11.66 4.24 -32.01
C LYS A 74 -11.32 2.96 -31.25
N LEU A 75 -10.10 2.88 -30.72
CA LEU A 75 -9.60 1.72 -29.95
C LEU A 75 -9.57 1.94 -28.45
N TYR A 76 -9.45 3.20 -28.01
CA TYR A 76 -9.41 3.60 -26.61
C TYR A 76 -10.18 4.91 -26.42
N PHE A 77 -10.40 5.32 -25.18
CA PHE A 77 -10.89 6.66 -24.85
C PHE A 77 -10.14 7.18 -23.64
N THR A 78 -10.10 8.50 -23.50
CA THR A 78 -9.42 9.19 -22.41
C THR A 78 -10.45 9.82 -21.49
N ILE A 79 -10.23 9.73 -20.18
CA ILE A 79 -10.99 10.47 -19.17
C ILE A 79 -10.10 11.59 -18.64
N MET A 80 -10.56 12.82 -18.79
CA MET A 80 -9.95 14.00 -18.21
C MET A 80 -10.80 14.48 -17.04
N ASP A 81 -10.25 14.47 -15.84
CA ASP A 81 -11.02 14.73 -14.63
C ASP A 81 -10.48 15.93 -13.82
N PHE A 82 -11.28 16.99 -13.74
CA PHE A 82 -10.95 18.20 -13.00
C PHE A 82 -11.44 18.19 -11.54
N LYS A 83 -12.29 17.23 -11.15
CA LYS A 83 -12.91 17.16 -9.81
C LYS A 83 -12.53 15.91 -9.03
N ARG A 84 -11.65 15.06 -9.57
CA ARG A 84 -11.18 13.80 -8.98
C ARG A 84 -12.33 12.82 -8.69
N ALA A 85 -13.34 12.78 -9.55
CA ALA A 85 -14.38 11.76 -9.54
C ALA A 85 -13.84 10.35 -9.85
N THR A 86 -12.85 10.21 -10.72
CA THR A 86 -12.22 8.91 -11.06
C THR A 86 -11.60 8.24 -9.84
N ALA A 87 -11.00 9.01 -8.93
CA ALA A 87 -10.43 8.50 -7.68
C ALA A 87 -11.48 8.05 -6.65
N LEU A 88 -12.68 8.65 -6.67
CA LEU A 88 -13.77 8.32 -5.75
C LEU A 88 -14.56 7.07 -6.17
N PHE A 89 -14.51 6.74 -7.46
CA PHE A 89 -15.36 5.72 -8.08
C PHE A 89 -14.57 4.68 -8.89
N ALA A 90 -13.25 4.59 -8.67
CA ALA A 90 -12.42 3.54 -9.22
C ALA A 90 -12.88 2.18 -8.67
N ASP A 91 -13.28 1.28 -9.57
CA ASP A 91 -13.64 -0.08 -9.24
C ASP A 91 -12.80 -1.04 -10.10
N PRO A 92 -11.60 -1.41 -9.63
CA PRO A 92 -10.70 -2.31 -10.35
C PRO A 92 -11.33 -3.66 -10.73
N THR A 93 -12.29 -4.13 -9.93
CA THR A 93 -12.96 -5.41 -10.17
C THR A 93 -13.98 -5.36 -11.31
N PHE A 94 -14.48 -4.16 -11.64
CA PHE A 94 -15.51 -3.95 -12.67
C PHE A 94 -14.97 -3.24 -13.92
N ASP A 95 -14.10 -2.23 -13.77
CA ASP A 95 -13.58 -1.43 -14.89
C ASP A 95 -12.26 -1.96 -15.45
N GLY A 96 -11.54 -2.78 -14.67
CA GLY A 96 -10.14 -3.07 -14.92
C GLY A 96 -9.22 -1.87 -14.63
N GLU A 97 -7.92 -2.07 -14.80
CA GLU A 97 -6.92 -1.03 -14.56
C GLU A 97 -6.76 -0.12 -15.80
N PRO A 98 -6.67 1.21 -15.63
CA PRO A 98 -6.43 2.12 -16.74
C PRO A 98 -5.00 1.97 -17.28
N VAL A 99 -4.86 1.92 -18.62
CA VAL A 99 -3.58 1.73 -19.32
C VAL A 99 -2.61 2.90 -19.11
N GLN A 100 -3.13 4.12 -18.92
CA GLN A 100 -2.33 5.32 -18.75
C GLN A 100 -3.05 6.32 -17.85
N ILE A 101 -2.37 6.75 -16.78
CA ILE A 101 -2.81 7.84 -15.91
C ILE A 101 -1.75 8.95 -15.99
N TYR A 102 -2.19 10.15 -16.34
CA TYR A 102 -1.32 11.32 -16.43
C TYR A 102 -1.87 12.45 -15.57
N GLU A 103 -1.10 12.84 -14.56
CA GLU A 103 -1.39 13.97 -13.67
C GLU A 103 -0.40 15.11 -14.00
N PRO A 104 -0.76 16.04 -14.90
CA PRO A 104 0.15 17.15 -15.24
C PRO A 104 0.40 18.04 -14.02
N GLY A 105 1.66 18.36 -13.76
CA GLY A 105 2.04 19.43 -12.85
C GLY A 105 1.62 20.82 -13.36
N PRO A 106 1.79 21.88 -12.55
CA PRO A 106 1.34 23.24 -12.90
C PRO A 106 1.88 23.78 -14.22
N ASP A 107 3.07 23.33 -14.61
CA ASP A 107 3.81 23.76 -15.81
C ASP A 107 3.91 22.67 -16.89
N ASP A 108 3.29 21.51 -16.66
CA ASP A 108 3.34 20.38 -17.60
C ASP A 108 2.24 20.49 -18.68
N PRO A 109 2.47 19.97 -19.90
CA PRO A 109 1.44 19.95 -20.95
C PRO A 109 0.25 19.10 -20.50
N PRO A 110 -1.00 19.42 -20.91
CA PRO A 110 -2.20 18.67 -20.49
C PRO A 110 -2.33 17.28 -21.13
N LEU A 111 -1.53 17.02 -22.17
CA LEU A 111 -1.44 15.73 -22.82
C LEU A 111 -0.23 14.97 -22.26
N PRO A 112 -0.36 13.65 -22.02
CA PRO A 112 0.78 12.85 -21.64
C PRO A 112 1.84 12.88 -22.75
N PRO A 113 3.14 12.80 -22.41
CA PRO A 113 4.20 12.64 -23.39
C PRO A 113 4.00 11.34 -24.20
N GLU A 114 4.21 11.40 -25.51
CA GLU A 114 4.23 10.22 -26.39
C GLU A 114 5.46 9.37 -26.06
N GLU A 115 5.28 8.09 -25.72
CA GLU A 115 6.41 7.16 -25.54
C GLU A 115 7.12 6.93 -26.89
N VAL A 116 8.44 7.14 -26.93
CA VAL A 116 9.27 6.72 -28.08
C VAL A 116 9.31 5.19 -28.16
N PRO A 117 9.19 4.59 -29.36
CA PRO A 117 9.31 3.15 -29.51
C PRO A 117 10.75 2.72 -29.17
N TYR A 118 10.90 1.70 -28.33
CA TYR A 118 12.18 1.01 -28.09
C TYR A 118 12.70 0.40 -29.40
N ASP A 119 13.88 0.84 -29.85
CA ASP A 119 14.64 0.19 -30.93
C ASP A 119 15.50 -0.94 -30.33
N ASP A 120 15.15 -2.17 -30.65
CA ASP A 120 15.91 -3.38 -30.34
C ASP A 120 17.17 -3.45 -31.23
N GLN A 121 18.24 -2.74 -30.85
CA GLN A 121 19.62 -3.08 -31.21
C GLN A 121 20.64 -2.13 -30.58
N GLU A 122 21.23 -2.54 -29.45
CA GLU A 122 22.68 -2.45 -29.25
C GLU A 122 23.08 -3.25 -27.99
N GLN A 123 23.95 -4.24 -28.18
CA GLN A 123 24.58 -4.98 -27.09
C GLN A 123 25.46 -4.04 -26.25
N PRO A 124 25.49 -4.21 -24.91
CA PRO A 124 26.18 -3.27 -24.03
C PRO A 124 27.69 -3.50 -24.07
N PRO A 125 28.54 -2.44 -24.00
CA PRO A 125 29.88 -2.61 -23.49
C PRO A 125 29.80 -2.78 -21.98
N SER A 126 30.29 -3.93 -21.51
CA SER A 126 30.42 -4.28 -20.09
C SER A 126 31.35 -3.31 -19.37
N LEU A 127 30.88 -2.69 -18.27
CA LEU A 127 31.70 -2.29 -17.13
C LEU A 127 30.86 -2.33 -15.84
N THR A 128 31.43 -2.97 -14.84
CA THR A 128 30.94 -3.24 -13.48
C THR A 128 30.83 -1.99 -12.60
N THR A 129 29.78 -1.86 -11.79
CA THR A 129 29.85 -1.69 -10.31
C THR A 129 28.44 -1.71 -9.69
N GLY A 130 28.35 -2.22 -8.45
CA GLY A 130 27.14 -2.73 -7.82
C GLY A 130 26.05 -1.73 -7.42
N GLU A 131 24.82 -2.24 -7.43
CA GLU A 131 23.65 -1.81 -6.65
C GLU A 131 22.81 -3.05 -6.26
N PRO A 132 22.08 -3.02 -5.12
CA PRO A 132 21.40 -4.17 -4.53
C PRO A 132 20.18 -4.64 -5.35
N PRO A 133 19.68 -5.87 -5.14
CA PRO A 133 18.84 -6.55 -6.12
C PRO A 133 17.48 -5.86 -6.24
N ALA A 134 17.12 -5.52 -7.48
CA ALA A 134 15.77 -5.11 -7.85
C ALA A 134 14.75 -6.11 -7.30
N ALA A 135 13.69 -5.57 -6.69
CA ALA A 135 12.49 -6.30 -6.33
C ALA A 135 12.13 -7.22 -7.50
N ARG A 136 11.94 -8.51 -7.20
CA ARG A 136 11.68 -9.55 -8.19
C ARG A 136 10.53 -9.10 -9.09
N ALA A 137 10.84 -8.77 -10.34
CA ALA A 137 9.83 -8.59 -11.38
C ALA A 137 9.05 -9.90 -11.47
N VAL A 138 7.83 -9.91 -10.94
CA VAL A 138 6.93 -11.04 -11.06
C VAL A 138 6.45 -11.05 -12.52
N THR A 139 6.99 -11.97 -13.31
CA THR A 139 6.52 -12.21 -14.67
C THR A 139 5.22 -12.99 -14.59
N TYR A 140 4.12 -12.37 -15.03
CA TYR A 140 2.86 -13.08 -15.20
C TYR A 140 2.83 -13.67 -16.61
N VAL A 141 2.41 -14.93 -16.72
CA VAL A 141 2.19 -15.58 -18.02
C VAL A 141 0.70 -15.77 -18.17
N VAL A 142 0.12 -15.08 -19.15
CA VAL A 142 -1.27 -15.29 -19.58
C VAL A 142 -1.20 -15.64 -21.06
N ASP A 143 -1.66 -16.83 -21.42
CA ASP A 143 -1.76 -17.33 -22.80
C ASP A 143 -0.48 -17.16 -23.66
N ASP A 144 0.67 -17.63 -23.15
CA ASP A 144 1.97 -17.65 -23.85
C ASP A 144 2.56 -16.27 -24.25
N VAL A 145 2.07 -15.17 -23.68
CA VAL A 145 2.64 -13.82 -23.86
C VAL A 145 3.35 -13.36 -22.58
N GLU A 146 4.63 -12.97 -22.69
CA GLU A 146 5.37 -12.33 -21.59
C GLU A 146 4.82 -10.93 -21.33
N VAL A 147 4.19 -10.73 -20.17
CA VAL A 147 3.78 -9.40 -19.71
C VAL A 147 4.65 -8.95 -18.53
N ARG A 148 4.96 -7.66 -18.48
CA ARG A 148 5.75 -7.02 -17.43
C ARG A 148 4.95 -5.87 -16.83
N VAL A 149 5.09 -5.65 -15.53
CA VAL A 149 4.50 -4.49 -14.85
C VAL A 149 5.23 -3.25 -15.35
N ALA A 150 4.55 -2.42 -16.15
CA ALA A 150 5.14 -1.21 -16.71
C ALA A 150 5.34 -0.13 -15.65
N THR A 151 4.40 0.03 -14.70
CA THR A 151 4.50 0.92 -13.54
C THR A 151 3.53 0.46 -12.44
N GLU A 152 3.95 0.56 -11.18
CA GLU A 152 3.14 0.28 -9.99
C GLU A 152 3.10 1.54 -9.12
N ARG A 153 1.90 1.99 -8.69
CA ARG A 153 1.75 3.14 -7.79
C ARG A 153 0.71 2.84 -6.71
N VAL A 154 1.16 2.78 -5.46
CA VAL A 154 0.30 2.55 -4.29
C VAL A 154 -0.09 3.89 -3.66
N GLN A 155 -1.39 4.08 -3.37
CA GLN A 155 -1.91 5.28 -2.73
C GLN A 155 -2.62 4.91 -1.41
N TYR A 156 -2.41 5.73 -0.37
CA TYR A 156 -2.93 5.48 0.98
C TYR A 156 -3.97 6.54 1.38
N LEU A 157 -5.01 6.12 2.11
CA LEU A 157 -5.99 7.03 2.71
C LEU A 157 -5.69 7.20 4.19
N ASP A 158 -5.74 8.43 4.69
CA ASP A 158 -5.64 8.71 6.12
C ASP A 158 -6.89 8.24 6.89
N GLY A 159 -6.84 8.31 8.23
CA GLY A 159 -7.96 7.94 9.10
C GLY A 159 -9.25 8.76 8.89
N ASN A 160 -9.23 9.82 8.07
CA ASN A 160 -10.38 10.63 7.68
C ASN A 160 -10.85 10.35 6.24
N GLY A 161 -10.27 9.35 5.56
CA GLY A 161 -10.57 9.00 4.17
C GLY A 161 -9.98 9.98 3.15
N ARG A 162 -8.96 10.77 3.52
CA ARG A 162 -8.27 11.68 2.60
C ARG A 162 -7.01 11.03 2.06
N LEU A 163 -6.71 11.28 0.79
CA LEU A 163 -5.48 10.79 0.18
C LEU A 163 -4.24 11.36 0.88
N ILE A 164 -3.32 10.48 1.25
CA ILE A 164 -1.97 10.84 1.66
C ILE A 164 -1.23 11.27 0.39
N THR A 165 -0.98 12.58 0.29
CA THR A 165 -0.34 13.21 -0.89
C THR A 165 1.17 13.38 -0.73
N GLU A 166 1.69 13.05 0.44
CA GLU A 166 3.11 12.99 0.75
C GLU A 166 3.63 11.55 0.74
N SER A 167 4.94 11.37 0.94
CA SER A 167 5.48 10.01 1.06
C SER A 167 4.88 9.32 2.30
N LEU A 168 4.67 7.99 2.21
CA LEU A 168 4.17 7.22 3.35
C LEU A 168 5.05 7.42 4.59
N LYS A 169 6.38 7.50 4.38
CA LYS A 169 7.36 7.79 5.42
C LYS A 169 7.12 9.13 6.10
N ASP A 170 6.88 10.21 5.34
CA ASP A 170 6.66 11.54 5.91
C ASP A 170 5.32 11.64 6.65
N TYR A 171 4.29 11.02 6.10
CA TYR A 171 2.99 10.93 6.76
C TYR A 171 3.10 10.16 8.08
N SER A 172 3.67 8.97 8.06
CA SER A 172 3.87 8.15 9.26
C SER A 172 4.73 8.86 10.31
N ARG A 173 5.78 9.59 9.89
CA ARG A 173 6.58 10.44 10.78
C ARG A 173 5.72 11.49 11.48
N LYS A 174 4.89 12.22 10.74
CA LYS A 174 3.99 13.24 11.31
C LYS A 174 2.99 12.62 12.28
N THR A 175 2.40 11.48 11.92
CA THR A 175 1.42 10.76 12.75
C THR A 175 2.06 10.25 14.04
N VAL A 176 3.25 9.65 13.98
CA VAL A 176 4.00 9.23 15.18
C VAL A 176 4.36 10.44 16.04
N ASN A 177 4.86 11.53 15.45
CA ASN A 177 5.27 12.72 16.20
C ASN A 177 4.11 13.46 16.88
N GLN A 178 2.86 13.22 16.47
CA GLN A 178 1.67 13.69 17.19
C GLN A 178 1.41 12.89 18.48
N ALA A 179 1.83 11.61 18.53
CA ALA A 179 1.72 10.76 19.71
C ALA A 179 2.94 10.88 20.63
N TYR A 180 4.14 10.96 20.04
CA TYR A 180 5.42 10.98 20.75
C TYR A 180 6.30 12.08 20.17
N ALA A 181 6.51 13.16 20.92
CA ALA A 181 7.24 14.33 20.42
C ALA A 181 8.75 14.04 20.23
N THR A 182 9.30 13.13 21.04
CA THR A 182 10.71 12.76 21.00
C THR A 182 10.89 11.24 21.01
N LEU A 183 12.09 10.79 20.64
CA LEU A 183 12.48 9.38 20.74
C LEU A 183 12.35 8.88 22.19
N ASP A 184 12.77 9.69 23.17
CA ASP A 184 12.71 9.31 24.58
C ASP A 184 11.26 9.14 25.08
N ASP A 185 10.32 9.95 24.57
CA ASP A 185 8.88 9.78 24.86
C ASP A 185 8.38 8.43 24.33
N PHE A 186 8.76 8.08 23.08
CA PHE A 186 8.40 6.80 22.48
C PHE A 186 9.03 5.63 23.23
N LEU A 187 10.33 5.67 23.54
CA LEU A 187 11.03 4.62 24.28
C LEU A 187 10.45 4.43 25.69
N SER A 188 10.11 5.53 26.37
CA SER A 188 9.50 5.47 27.70
C SER A 188 8.12 4.83 27.64
N ALA A 189 7.28 5.22 26.68
CA ALA A 189 5.95 4.63 26.48
C ALA A 189 6.04 3.15 26.07
N TRP A 190 6.93 2.83 25.14
CA TRP A 190 7.18 1.46 24.68
C TRP A 190 7.62 0.57 25.84
N ASN A 191 8.61 0.99 26.62
CA ASN A 191 9.13 0.22 27.74
C ASN A 191 8.13 0.08 28.89
N ALA A 192 7.32 1.11 29.16
CA ALA A 192 6.29 1.08 30.20
C ALA A 192 5.04 0.25 29.81
N ALA A 193 4.80 0.01 28.53
CA ALA A 193 3.65 -0.75 28.07
C ALA A 193 3.71 -2.22 28.53
N GLU A 194 2.62 -2.70 29.14
CA GLU A 194 2.45 -4.11 29.51
C GLU A 194 2.39 -5.02 28.27
N ARG A 195 1.83 -4.51 27.17
CA ARG A 195 1.80 -5.16 25.86
C ARG A 195 2.33 -4.20 24.81
N LYS A 196 3.45 -4.53 24.19
CA LYS A 196 4.07 -3.76 23.10
C LYS A 196 3.15 -3.75 21.88
N GLN A 197 2.44 -4.85 21.63
CA GLN A 197 1.45 -4.92 20.56
C GLN A 197 0.34 -3.87 20.70
N ALA A 198 -0.02 -3.46 21.93
CA ALA A 198 -1.03 -2.43 22.15
C ALA A 198 -0.55 -1.04 21.67
N VAL A 199 0.75 -0.75 21.79
CA VAL A 199 1.35 0.49 21.27
C VAL A 199 1.30 0.50 19.74
N VAL A 200 1.59 -0.64 19.12
CA VAL A 200 1.48 -0.82 17.66
C VAL A 200 0.03 -0.63 17.20
N GLU A 201 -0.93 -1.26 17.86
CA GLU A 201 -2.36 -1.14 17.56
C GLU A 201 -2.86 0.31 17.69
N GLU A 202 -2.38 1.06 18.68
CA GLU A 202 -2.70 2.48 18.83
C GLU A 202 -2.18 3.31 17.64
N LEU A 203 -0.94 3.06 17.20
CA LEU A 203 -0.36 3.75 16.05
C LEU A 203 -1.09 3.39 14.75
N VAL A 204 -1.48 2.12 14.57
CA VAL A 204 -2.33 1.69 13.44
C VAL A 204 -3.66 2.44 13.45
N ALA A 205 -4.32 2.53 14.62
CA ALA A 205 -5.59 3.26 14.75
C ALA A 205 -5.45 4.77 14.44
N ARG A 206 -4.26 5.34 14.61
CA ARG A 206 -3.94 6.72 14.24
C ARG A 206 -3.56 6.88 12.76
N GLY A 207 -3.45 5.79 12.01
CA GLY A 207 -3.15 5.78 10.58
C GLY A 207 -1.73 5.34 10.22
N VAL A 208 -0.96 4.73 11.11
CA VAL A 208 0.36 4.18 10.74
C VAL A 208 0.20 2.84 10.03
N PHE A 209 0.67 2.77 8.78
CA PHE A 209 0.58 1.62 7.87
C PHE A 209 1.85 0.76 7.98
N PHE A 210 1.92 -0.12 8.98
CA PHE A 210 3.14 -0.89 9.27
C PHE A 210 3.49 -1.90 8.19
N ASP A 211 2.51 -2.59 7.62
CA ASP A 211 2.76 -3.62 6.59
C ASP A 211 3.39 -2.95 5.34
N GLU A 212 2.90 -1.77 4.99
CA GLU A 212 3.35 -1.06 3.80
C GLU A 212 4.65 -0.29 4.03
N LEU A 213 4.90 0.17 5.26
CA LEU A 213 6.23 0.62 5.66
C LEU A 213 7.26 -0.53 5.60
N ALA A 214 6.87 -1.75 5.99
CA ALA A 214 7.74 -2.92 5.91
C ALA A 214 8.03 -3.31 4.45
N GLU A 215 7.05 -3.19 3.54
CA GLU A 215 7.30 -3.42 2.10
C GLU A 215 8.31 -2.43 1.50
N GLN A 216 8.26 -1.15 1.91
CA GLN A 216 9.16 -0.12 1.39
C GLN A 216 10.56 -0.15 2.02
N ILE A 217 10.67 -0.43 3.31
CA ILE A 217 11.93 -0.34 4.07
C ILE A 217 12.59 -1.72 4.17
N GLY A 218 11.82 -2.77 4.41
CA GLY A 218 12.27 -4.15 4.52
C GLY A 218 11.36 -5.00 5.42
N PRO A 219 10.95 -6.21 4.99
CA PRO A 219 10.01 -7.05 5.74
C PRO A 219 10.62 -7.68 7.01
N ASP A 220 11.94 -7.61 7.15
CA ASP A 220 12.66 -8.19 8.28
C ASP A 220 12.67 -7.28 9.52
N TYR A 221 12.22 -6.03 9.39
CA TYR A 221 12.17 -5.06 10.49
C TYR A 221 10.90 -5.24 11.34
N ASP A 222 11.05 -5.02 12.65
CA ASP A 222 9.91 -5.03 13.57
C ASP A 222 9.18 -3.67 13.57
N ALA A 223 7.92 -3.65 14.01
CA ALA A 223 7.14 -2.41 14.13
C ALA A 223 7.89 -1.35 14.96
N PHE A 224 8.58 -1.74 16.03
CA PHE A 224 9.42 -0.85 16.81
C PHE A 224 10.52 -0.18 15.96
N ASP A 225 11.28 -0.97 15.20
CA ASP A 225 12.37 -0.48 14.36
C ASP A 225 11.88 0.41 13.23
N LEU A 226 10.72 0.07 12.64
CA LEU A 226 10.06 0.90 11.65
C LEU A 226 9.71 2.27 12.23
N VAL A 227 9.15 2.35 13.44
CA VAL A 227 8.89 3.63 14.11
C VAL A 227 10.17 4.40 14.36
N CYS A 228 11.19 3.75 14.96
CA CYS A 228 12.48 4.37 15.25
C CYS A 228 13.15 4.95 13.98
N HIS A 229 13.07 4.24 12.87
CA HIS A 229 13.63 4.69 11.59
C HIS A 229 12.83 5.80 10.94
N VAL A 230 11.50 5.66 10.89
CA VAL A 230 10.62 6.58 10.17
C VAL A 230 10.44 7.89 10.91
N ALA A 231 10.22 7.83 12.23
CA ALA A 231 9.90 9.02 13.02
C ALA A 231 11.15 9.75 13.53
N PHE A 232 12.19 8.99 13.88
CA PHE A 232 13.34 9.50 14.63
C PHE A 232 14.70 9.31 13.95
N ASP A 233 14.69 8.91 12.66
CA ASP A 233 15.89 8.77 11.81
C ASP A 233 16.98 7.84 12.38
N ARG A 234 16.58 6.85 13.18
CA ARG A 234 17.50 5.80 13.65
C ARG A 234 17.75 4.76 12.55
N PRO A 235 18.95 4.16 12.47
CA PRO A 235 19.16 3.00 11.61
C PRO A 235 18.30 1.82 12.13
N PRO A 236 17.47 1.18 11.28
CA PRO A 236 16.60 0.09 11.72
C PRO A 236 17.43 -1.18 11.94
N ARG A 237 17.00 -2.01 12.90
CA ARG A 237 17.59 -3.34 13.14
C ARG A 237 16.57 -4.41 12.79
N THR A 238 17.01 -5.45 12.10
CA THR A 238 16.16 -6.59 11.78
C THR A 238 15.80 -7.37 13.04
N ARG A 239 14.68 -8.11 13.00
CA ARG A 239 14.28 -9.00 14.09
C ARG A 239 15.38 -10.02 14.43
N ARG A 240 16.11 -10.51 13.43
CA ARG A 240 17.24 -11.44 13.60
C ARG A 240 18.43 -10.80 14.31
N GLU A 241 18.75 -9.53 13.99
CA GLU A 241 19.82 -8.80 14.67
C GLU A 241 19.48 -8.56 16.15
N ARG A 242 18.22 -8.24 16.47
CA ARG A 242 17.78 -8.13 17.87
C ARG A 242 17.95 -9.45 18.63
N VAL A 243 17.53 -10.57 18.03
CA VAL A 243 17.73 -11.89 18.62
C VAL A 243 19.22 -12.22 18.83
N ALA A 244 20.07 -11.89 17.86
CA ALA A 244 21.51 -12.11 17.98
C ALA A 244 22.13 -11.29 19.14
N GLN A 245 21.68 -10.05 19.32
CA GLN A 245 22.12 -9.19 20.43
C GLN A 245 21.70 -9.75 21.79
N VAL A 246 20.46 -10.24 21.91
CA VAL A 246 19.96 -10.88 23.13
C VAL A 246 20.76 -12.14 23.47
N ARG A 247 21.08 -12.97 22.47
CA ARG A 247 21.93 -14.16 22.64
C ARG A 247 23.34 -13.81 23.13
N GLY A 248 23.89 -12.67 22.71
CA GLY A 248 25.21 -12.21 23.13
C GLY A 248 25.32 -11.80 24.60
N ARG A 249 24.20 -11.49 25.27
CA ARG A 249 24.17 -10.98 26.65
C ARG A 249 23.98 -12.05 27.74
N ASP A 250 23.73 -13.30 27.35
CA ASP A 250 23.51 -14.47 28.23
C ASP A 250 22.46 -14.24 29.36
N GLY A 251 21.43 -13.41 29.10
CA GLY A 251 20.41 -13.00 30.07
C GLY A 251 19.55 -14.14 30.66
N PHE A 252 19.71 -15.36 30.15
CA PHE A 252 18.92 -16.55 30.50
C PHE A 252 19.68 -17.59 31.31
N ALA A 253 20.91 -17.31 31.74
CA ALA A 253 21.71 -18.24 32.55
C ALA A 253 21.02 -18.70 33.86
N ARG A 254 20.03 -17.94 34.36
CA ARG A 254 19.23 -18.27 35.55
C ARG A 254 18.16 -19.34 35.34
N TYR A 255 17.83 -19.69 34.09
CA TYR A 255 16.82 -20.70 33.77
C TYR A 255 17.47 -22.06 33.55
N GLY A 256 16.79 -23.14 33.93
CA GLY A 256 17.24 -24.50 33.62
C GLY A 256 17.20 -24.81 32.13
N ASP A 257 17.91 -25.86 31.70
CA ASP A 257 18.14 -26.18 30.28
C ASP A 257 16.84 -26.22 29.44
N GLN A 258 15.77 -26.84 29.96
CA GLN A 258 14.49 -26.90 29.25
C GLN A 258 13.81 -25.54 29.11
N ALA A 259 13.79 -24.72 30.18
CA ALA A 259 13.20 -23.38 30.13
C ALA A 259 14.01 -22.45 29.21
N ARG A 260 15.34 -22.56 29.23
CA ARG A 260 16.23 -21.84 28.31
C ARG A 260 15.96 -22.23 26.85
N ALA A 261 15.80 -23.52 26.55
CA ALA A 261 15.47 -23.99 25.21
C ALA A 261 14.12 -23.46 24.71
N VAL A 262 13.13 -23.30 25.59
CA VAL A 262 11.86 -22.65 25.26
C VAL A 262 12.04 -21.16 24.95
N LEU A 263 12.85 -20.44 25.74
CA LEU A 263 13.13 -19.02 25.47
C LEU A 263 13.86 -18.81 24.14
N GLU A 264 14.82 -19.70 23.81
CA GLU A 264 15.49 -19.69 22.51
C GLU A 264 14.50 -19.95 21.35
N ALA A 265 13.61 -20.92 21.51
CA ALA A 265 12.57 -21.19 20.51
C ALA A 265 11.58 -20.02 20.36
N LEU A 266 11.27 -19.30 21.44
CA LEU A 266 10.47 -18.07 21.40
C LEU A 266 11.19 -16.96 20.63
N LEU A 267 12.51 -16.80 20.82
CA LEU A 267 13.32 -15.84 20.06
C LEU A 267 13.34 -16.17 18.56
N ASP A 268 13.51 -17.44 18.20
CA ASP A 268 13.44 -17.87 16.80
C ASP A 268 12.05 -17.56 16.21
N LYS A 269 10.98 -17.78 16.98
CA LYS A 269 9.64 -17.41 16.55
C LYS A 269 9.42 -15.92 16.40
N TYR A 270 10.00 -15.11 17.27
CA TYR A 270 10.00 -13.66 17.09
C TYR A 270 10.71 -13.25 15.79
N ALA A 271 11.89 -13.82 15.53
CA ALA A 271 12.66 -13.54 14.32
C ALA A 271 11.86 -13.82 13.04
N ASP A 272 11.07 -14.91 13.03
CA ASP A 272 10.31 -15.31 11.84
C ASP A 272 8.93 -14.60 11.75
N ALA A 273 8.17 -14.56 12.84
CA ALA A 273 6.74 -14.18 12.84
C ALA A 273 6.42 -12.83 13.51
N GLY A 274 7.40 -12.18 14.13
CA GLY A 274 7.28 -10.82 14.68
C GLY A 274 6.52 -10.73 16.00
N LEU A 275 6.37 -9.49 16.49
CA LEU A 275 5.87 -9.18 17.83
C LEU A 275 4.45 -9.69 18.13
N LYS A 276 3.52 -9.60 17.17
CA LYS A 276 2.12 -10.00 17.36
C LYS A 276 1.97 -11.46 17.76
N SER A 277 2.79 -12.33 17.18
CA SER A 277 2.79 -13.76 17.51
C SER A 277 3.47 -14.01 18.85
N PHE A 278 4.51 -13.23 19.17
CA PHE A 278 5.35 -13.38 20.36
C PHE A 278 4.60 -13.20 21.69
N GLU A 279 3.70 -12.20 21.78
CA GLU A 279 2.93 -11.95 22.99
C GLU A 279 1.75 -12.93 23.22
N SER A 280 1.41 -13.75 22.23
CA SER A 280 0.27 -14.67 22.31
C SER A 280 0.65 -16.00 22.95
N LEU A 281 -0.15 -16.48 23.91
CA LEU A 281 0.01 -17.84 24.46
C LEU A 281 -0.20 -18.94 23.41
N ASP A 282 -0.86 -18.65 22.30
CA ASP A 282 -1.04 -19.60 21.21
C ASP A 282 0.28 -19.91 20.48
N ILE A 283 1.32 -19.09 20.64
CA ILE A 283 2.65 -19.38 20.09
C ILE A 283 3.22 -20.69 20.62
N LEU A 284 2.86 -21.07 21.84
CA LEU A 284 3.29 -22.31 22.48
C LEU A 284 2.74 -23.56 21.79
N LYS A 285 1.75 -23.42 20.91
CA LYS A 285 1.17 -24.51 20.11
C LYS A 285 1.84 -24.68 18.74
N VAL A 286 2.81 -23.84 18.41
CA VAL A 286 3.44 -23.78 17.07
C VAL A 286 4.84 -24.39 17.12
N ASP A 287 5.21 -25.21 16.13
CA ASP A 287 6.55 -25.83 16.08
C ASP A 287 7.66 -24.78 15.99
N PRO A 288 8.78 -24.88 16.73
CA PRO A 288 9.19 -26.05 17.51
C PRO A 288 8.69 -26.04 18.97
N LEU A 289 7.91 -25.04 19.41
CA LEU A 289 7.48 -24.92 20.80
C LEU A 289 6.55 -26.07 21.22
N SER A 290 5.68 -26.54 20.32
CA SER A 290 4.84 -27.73 20.52
C SER A 290 5.61 -29.01 20.83
N ALA A 291 6.89 -29.11 20.45
CA ALA A 291 7.73 -30.27 20.77
C ALA A 291 8.17 -30.32 22.24
N PHE A 292 8.11 -29.20 22.96
CA PHE A 292 8.41 -29.13 24.40
C PHE A 292 7.25 -29.56 25.29
N GLY A 293 6.07 -29.83 24.69
CA GLY A 293 4.88 -30.30 25.38
C GLY A 293 3.66 -29.42 25.12
N THR A 294 2.61 -29.65 25.89
CA THR A 294 1.42 -28.80 25.89
C THR A 294 1.73 -27.42 26.48
N PRO A 295 0.97 -26.37 26.16
CA PRO A 295 1.19 -25.03 26.72
C PRO A 295 1.28 -25.01 28.26
N MET A 296 0.52 -25.86 28.95
CA MET A 296 0.58 -25.95 30.42
C MET A 296 1.87 -26.61 30.91
N GLU A 297 2.37 -27.64 30.22
CA GLU A 297 3.65 -28.27 30.55
C GLU A 297 4.81 -27.29 30.35
N ILE A 298 4.78 -26.53 29.25
CA ILE A 298 5.78 -25.48 28.97
C ILE A 298 5.75 -24.41 30.06
N ILE A 299 4.57 -23.91 30.44
CA ILE A 299 4.42 -22.93 31.54
C ILE A 299 4.96 -23.49 32.86
N ASN A 300 4.74 -24.78 33.14
CA ASN A 300 5.21 -25.42 34.37
C ASN A 300 6.75 -25.52 34.45
N LEU A 301 7.48 -25.46 33.33
CA LEU A 301 8.94 -25.37 33.34
C LEU A 301 9.46 -24.10 34.03
N PHE A 302 8.63 -23.05 34.07
CA PHE A 302 8.90 -21.79 34.78
C PHE A 302 8.33 -21.79 36.21
N GLY A 303 7.68 -22.89 36.63
CA GLY A 303 7.08 -23.08 37.94
C GLY A 303 5.65 -22.53 38.08
N SER A 304 5.32 -21.42 37.41
CA SER A 304 3.96 -20.88 37.38
C SER A 304 3.71 -20.02 36.13
N LYS A 305 2.44 -19.78 35.81
CA LYS A 305 2.05 -18.83 34.75
C LYS A 305 2.63 -17.43 34.98
N ALA A 306 2.66 -16.96 36.23
CA ALA A 306 3.21 -15.65 36.57
C ALA A 306 4.73 -15.57 36.30
N ASN A 307 5.46 -16.64 36.62
CA ASN A 307 6.89 -16.72 36.33
C ASN A 307 7.17 -16.78 34.83
N TYR A 308 6.36 -17.52 34.07
CA TYR A 308 6.46 -17.56 32.60
C TYR A 308 6.26 -16.17 32.00
N LEU A 309 5.20 -15.46 32.39
CA LEU A 309 4.95 -14.10 31.92
C LEU A 309 6.07 -13.13 32.32
N THR A 310 6.62 -13.29 33.53
CA THR A 310 7.77 -12.51 33.98
C THR A 310 9.01 -12.79 33.12
N ALA A 311 9.25 -14.05 32.76
CA ALA A 311 10.35 -14.43 31.86
C ALA A 311 10.14 -13.86 30.45
N LEU A 312 8.90 -13.87 29.94
CA LEU A 312 8.55 -13.30 28.64
C LEU A 312 8.76 -11.78 28.64
N HIS A 313 8.29 -11.05 29.65
CA HIS A 313 8.51 -9.60 29.74
C HIS A 313 10.00 -9.24 29.86
N GLN A 314 10.80 -10.06 30.56
CA GLN A 314 12.25 -9.88 30.60
C GLN A 314 12.89 -10.13 29.22
N LEU A 315 12.42 -11.14 28.48
CA LEU A 315 12.86 -11.43 27.12
C LEU A 315 12.57 -10.25 26.17
N GLU A 316 11.37 -9.66 26.27
CA GLU A 316 11.00 -8.45 25.50
C GLU A 316 11.86 -7.24 25.87
N ALA A 317 12.07 -7.02 27.17
CA ALA A 317 12.91 -5.93 27.64
C ALA A 317 14.33 -6.03 27.08
N GLU A 318 14.89 -7.25 27.01
CA GLU A 318 16.20 -7.50 26.39
C GLU A 318 16.19 -7.26 24.87
N LEU A 319 15.12 -7.66 24.17
CA LEU A 319 14.98 -7.45 22.72
C LEU A 319 14.98 -5.97 22.33
N TYR A 320 14.36 -5.12 23.16
CA TYR A 320 14.20 -3.68 22.88
C TYR A 320 15.12 -2.77 23.71
N LEU A 321 16.13 -3.34 24.37
CA LEU A 321 17.12 -2.57 25.11
C LEU A 321 18.07 -1.86 24.13
N GLU A 322 17.84 -0.56 23.93
CA GLU A 322 18.74 0.31 23.17
C GLU A 322 20.07 0.48 23.94
N GLU A 323 21.19 0.30 23.24
CA GLU A 323 22.50 0.69 23.76
C GLU A 323 22.65 2.21 23.60
N ALA A 324 22.92 2.89 24.71
CA ALA A 324 23.09 4.33 24.78
C ALA A 324 24.25 4.84 23.92
#